data_AF-A0A2V6PCB4-F1
#
_entry.id   AF-A0A2V6PCB4-F1
#
_cell.length_a   1.000
_cell.length_b   1.000
_cell.length_c   1.000
_cell.angle_alpha   90.00
_cell.angle_beta   90.00
_cell.angle_gamma   90.00
#
_symmetry.space_group_name_H-M   'P 1'
#
loop_
_entity.id
_entity.type
_entity.pdbx_description
1 polymer ?
#
loop_
_entity_poly.entity_id
_entity_poly.type
_entity_poly.pdbx_seq_one_letter_code
_entity_poly.pdbx_strand_id
1 'polypeptide(L)'
;MNAATVSVRQLRTDFRAVKRKIEEHGQVIITDNGVPSYELKPVTPPRRAKTKKASAPDYYARLLRRQPKPMSEKATREFWDYERGNH
;
A
#
# COMPACT_ATOMS: atom_id res chain seq x y z
N MET A 1 32.17 -8.11 5.31
CA MET A 1 31.03 -8.45 4.42
C MET A 1 31.61 -9.04 3.15
N ASN A 2 31.66 -10.36 3.04
CA ASN A 2 32.30 -11.03 1.90
C ASN A 2 31.28 -11.14 0.76
N ALA A 3 31.33 -10.20 -0.18
CA ALA A 3 30.52 -10.25 -1.39
C ALA A 3 31.02 -11.41 -2.27
N ALA A 4 30.18 -12.42 -2.49
CA ALA A 4 30.52 -13.50 -3.39
C ALA A 4 30.58 -12.98 -4.84
N THR A 5 31.58 -13.39 -5.60
CA THR A 5 31.79 -12.98 -7.00
C THR A 5 31.45 -14.13 -7.95
N VAL A 6 30.87 -13.77 -9.11
CA VAL A 6 30.44 -14.71 -10.15
C VAL A 6 30.66 -14.04 -11.52
N SER A 7 31.06 -14.78 -12.55
CA SER A 7 31.17 -14.21 -13.90
C SER A 7 29.83 -14.18 -14.66
N VAL A 8 29.68 -13.28 -15.63
CA VAL A 8 28.51 -13.26 -16.54
C VAL A 8 28.28 -14.62 -17.20
N ARG A 9 29.36 -15.34 -17.56
CA ARG A 9 29.26 -16.68 -18.12
C ARG A 9 28.65 -17.68 -17.14
N GLN A 10 29.09 -17.69 -15.89
CA GLN A 10 28.54 -18.56 -14.84
C GLN A 10 27.07 -18.25 -14.56
N LEU A 11 26.71 -16.97 -14.54
CA LEU A 11 25.31 -16.54 -14.42
C LEU A 11 24.43 -17.16 -15.52
N ARG A 12 24.95 -17.26 -16.74
CA ARG A 12 24.25 -17.85 -17.89
C ARG A 12 24.23 -19.38 -17.88
N THR A 13 25.32 -20.03 -17.48
CA THR A 13 25.48 -21.49 -17.61
C THR A 13 25.01 -22.28 -16.39
N ASP A 14 25.12 -21.71 -15.18
CA ASP A 14 24.73 -22.38 -13.94
C ASP A 14 24.09 -21.40 -12.96
N PHE A 15 22.89 -20.95 -13.34
CA PHE A 15 22.12 -20.04 -12.50
C PHE A 15 21.79 -20.65 -11.12
N ARG A 16 21.72 -21.99 -11.00
CA ARG A 16 21.39 -22.65 -9.73
C ARG A 16 22.47 -22.43 -8.67
N ALA A 17 23.74 -22.57 -9.05
CA ALA A 17 24.85 -22.26 -8.15
C ALA A 17 24.88 -20.77 -7.76
N VAL A 18 24.57 -19.89 -8.71
CA VAL A 18 24.53 -18.43 -8.46
C VAL A 18 23.39 -18.07 -7.53
N LYS A 19 22.20 -18.65 -7.71
CA LYS A 19 21.06 -18.46 -6.81
C LYS A 19 21.41 -18.87 -5.38
N ARG A 20 22.10 -20.01 -5.20
CA ARG A 20 22.53 -20.46 -3.86
C ARG A 20 23.48 -19.46 -3.20
N LYS A 21 24.44 -18.91 -3.96
CA LYS A 21 25.32 -17.83 -3.47
C LYS A 21 24.55 -16.57 -3.08
N ILE A 22 23.51 -16.20 -3.83
CA ILE A 22 22.64 -15.07 -3.50
C ILE A 22 21.89 -15.31 -2.19
N GLU A 23 21.40 -16.53 -1.97
CA GLU A 23 20.70 -16.92 -0.73
C GLU A 23 21.66 -16.97 0.48
N GLU A 24 22.88 -17.47 0.30
CA GLU A 24 23.90 -17.58 1.35
C GLU A 24 24.51 -16.21 1.75
N HIS A 25 24.80 -15.34 0.77
CA HIS A 25 25.53 -14.09 1.00
C HIS A 25 24.65 -12.83 0.96
N GLY A 26 23.39 -12.96 0.54
CA GLY A 26 22.45 -11.84 0.40
C GLY A 26 22.70 -10.91 -0.79
N GLN A 27 23.89 -10.96 -1.39
CA GLN A 27 24.25 -10.24 -2.62
C GLN A 27 25.43 -10.90 -3.33
N VAL A 28 25.48 -10.76 -4.66
CA VAL A 28 26.56 -11.29 -5.50
C VAL A 28 27.01 -10.24 -6.50
N ILE A 29 28.33 -10.06 -6.64
CA ILE A 29 28.92 -9.18 -7.66
C ILE A 29 29.13 -9.99 -8.95
N ILE A 30 28.62 -9.49 -10.05
CA ILE A 30 28.85 -10.06 -11.38
C ILE A 30 30.07 -9.39 -12.01
N THR A 31 31.01 -10.21 -12.48
CA THR A 31 32.16 -9.77 -13.26
C THR A 31 31.98 -10.08 -14.74
N ASP A 32 32.29 -9.10 -15.59
CA ASP A 32 32.43 -9.27 -17.04
C ASP A 32 33.90 -9.12 -17.42
N ASN A 33 34.49 -10.13 -18.06
CA ASN A 33 35.92 -10.18 -18.36
C ASN A 33 36.85 -9.86 -17.17
N GLY A 34 36.47 -10.28 -15.96
CA GLY A 34 37.23 -10.02 -14.73
C GLY A 34 36.94 -8.66 -14.08
N VAL A 35 36.15 -7.81 -14.70
CA VAL A 35 35.78 -6.48 -14.20
C VAL A 35 34.42 -6.54 -13.48
N PRO A 36 34.33 -6.16 -12.20
CA PRO A 36 33.06 -5.99 -11.50
C PRO A 36 32.17 -5.00 -12.25
N SER A 37 31.05 -5.49 -12.78
CA SER A 37 30.19 -4.69 -13.67
C SER A 37 28.77 -4.53 -13.12
N TYR A 38 28.26 -5.53 -12.39
CA TYR A 38 26.90 -5.51 -11.88
C TYR A 38 26.82 -6.11 -10.48
N GLU A 39 25.71 -5.83 -9.80
CA GLU A 39 25.38 -6.41 -8.51
C GLU A 39 23.99 -7.06 -8.58
N LEU A 40 23.92 -8.32 -8.17
CA LEU A 40 22.67 -9.08 -8.02
C LEU A 40 22.27 -9.12 -6.54
N LYS A 41 21.05 -8.67 -6.27
CA LYS A 41 20.42 -8.69 -4.95
C LYS A 41 19.03 -9.31 -5.05
N PRO A 42 18.58 -10.06 -4.03
CA PRO A 42 17.19 -10.49 -3.95
C PRO A 42 16.26 -9.28 -4.05
N VAL A 43 15.22 -9.40 -4.86
CA VAL A 43 14.13 -8.42 -4.83
C VAL A 43 13.37 -8.65 -3.53
N THR A 44 13.63 -7.81 -2.53
CA THR A 44 12.72 -7.71 -1.39
C THR A 44 11.44 -7.10 -1.93
N PRO A 45 10.32 -7.85 -2.00
CA PRO A 45 9.06 -7.22 -2.40
C PRO A 45 8.86 -6.04 -1.46
N PRO A 46 8.51 -4.84 -1.96
CA PRO A 46 8.14 -3.76 -1.07
C PRO A 46 7.07 -4.37 -0.16
N ARG A 47 7.38 -4.47 1.14
CA ARG A 47 6.46 -5.00 2.16
C ARG A 47 5.18 -4.26 1.89
N ARG A 48 4.18 -4.90 1.24
CA ARG A 48 2.98 -4.23 0.73
C ARG A 48 2.56 -3.34 1.86
N ALA A 49 2.75 -2.03 1.70
CA ALA A 49 2.83 -1.13 2.83
C ALA A 49 1.41 -1.04 3.35
N LYS A 50 1.01 -2.02 4.19
CA LYS A 50 -0.36 -2.56 4.33
C LYS A 50 -1.30 -1.51 3.79
N THR A 51 -1.59 -1.56 2.48
CA THR A 51 -2.24 -0.43 1.77
C THR A 51 -3.35 -0.04 2.69
N LYS A 52 -3.21 1.12 3.39
CA LYS A 52 -4.01 1.43 4.57
C LYS A 52 -5.42 1.16 4.09
N LYS A 53 -6.05 0.06 4.57
CA LYS A 53 -7.30 -0.43 3.97
C LYS A 53 -8.15 0.82 3.91
N ALA A 54 -8.50 1.27 2.70
CA ALA A 54 -9.26 2.50 2.55
C ALA A 54 -10.40 2.39 3.55
N SER A 55 -10.47 3.33 4.50
CA SER A 55 -11.41 3.23 5.60
C SER A 55 -12.78 2.95 5.00
N ALA A 56 -13.48 1.94 5.53
CA ALA A 56 -14.80 1.59 5.01
C ALA A 56 -15.65 2.86 4.89
N PRO A 57 -16.44 3.03 3.82
CA PRO A 57 -17.25 4.22 3.64
C PRO A 57 -18.14 4.45 4.87
N ASP A 58 -18.14 5.66 5.42
CA ASP A 58 -19.06 6.03 6.49
C ASP A 58 -20.47 6.23 5.90
N TYR A 59 -21.24 5.15 5.88
CA TYR A 59 -22.62 5.15 5.38
C TYR A 59 -23.54 6.02 6.24
N TYR A 60 -23.26 6.17 7.53
CA TYR A 60 -24.06 6.97 8.44
C TYR A 60 -23.89 8.47 8.12
N ALA A 61 -22.65 8.94 7.95
CA ALA A 61 -22.40 10.31 7.50
C ALA A 61 -23.00 10.61 6.12
N ARG A 62 -23.01 9.63 5.20
CA ARG A 62 -23.68 9.77 3.88
C ARG A 62 -25.19 9.93 4.01
N LEU A 63 -25.82 9.21 4.93
CA LEU A 63 -27.25 9.31 5.20
C LEU A 63 -27.58 10.70 5.76
N LEU A 64 -26.85 11.15 6.78
CA LEU A 64 -27.04 12.48 7.39
C LEU A 64 -26.90 13.61 6.36
N ARG A 65 -25.96 13.51 5.43
CA ARG A 65 -25.78 14.50 4.35
C ARG A 65 -26.97 14.59 3.38
N ARG A 66 -27.75 13.51 3.24
CA ARG A 66 -28.93 13.46 2.36
C ARG A 66 -30.21 13.86 3.09
N GLN A 67 -30.17 13.96 4.41
CA GLN A 67 -31.35 14.37 5.16
C GLN A 67 -31.64 15.87 4.90
N PRO A 68 -32.91 16.23 4.76
CA PRO A 68 -33.30 17.63 4.69
C PRO A 68 -32.84 18.35 5.97
N LYS A 69 -32.53 19.65 5.85
CA LYS A 69 -32.15 20.44 7.02
C LYS A 69 -33.32 20.46 8.01
N PRO A 70 -33.05 20.32 9.32
CA PRO A 70 -34.10 20.43 10.31
C PRO A 70 -34.73 21.83 10.24
N MET A 71 -36.03 21.89 10.54
CA MET A 71 -36.71 23.17 10.72
C MET A 71 -36.04 23.95 11.85
N SER A 72 -36.03 25.29 11.74
CA SER A 72 -35.58 26.12 12.86
C SER A 72 -36.50 25.90 14.06
N GLU A 73 -36.00 26.18 15.27
CA GLU A 73 -36.79 26.03 16.49
C GLU A 73 -38.10 26.84 16.44
N LYS A 74 -38.03 28.07 15.89
CA LYS A 74 -39.19 28.92 15.66
C LYS A 74 -40.19 28.30 14.68
N ALA A 75 -39.73 27.83 13.53
CA ALA A 75 -40.60 27.20 12.52
C ALA A 75 -41.21 25.89 13.03
N THR A 76 -40.47 25.14 13.85
CA THR A 76 -40.96 23.93 14.52
C THR A 76 -42.07 24.26 15.50
N ARG A 77 -41.89 25.33 16.29
CA ARG A 77 -42.91 25.79 17.23
C ARG A 77 -44.17 26.28 16.52
N GLU A 78 -44.03 27.08 15.48
CA GLU A 78 -45.16 27.55 14.65
C GLU A 78 -45.91 26.39 14.00
N PHE A 79 -45.19 25.40 13.46
CA PHE A 79 -45.78 24.17 12.92
C PHE A 79 -46.62 23.43 13.99
N TRP A 80 -46.09 23.25 15.20
CA TRP A 80 -46.82 22.57 16.27
C TRP A 80 -47.94 23.41 16.89
N ASP A 81 -47.86 24.74 16.89
CA ASP A 81 -48.95 25.61 17.34
C ASP A 81 -50.13 25.55 16.34
N TYR A 82 -49.83 25.53 15.03
CA TYR A 82 -50.81 25.30 13.97
C TYR A 82 -51.48 23.93 14.08
N GLU A 83 -50.70 22.84 14.18
CA GLU A 83 -51.22 21.47 14.29
C GLU A 83 -52.07 21.25 15.56
N ARG A 84 -51.78 21.98 16.63
CA ARG A 84 -52.56 21.93 17.89
C ARG A 84 -53.80 22.81 17.90
N GLY A 85 -54.02 23.62 16.86
CA GLY A 85 -55.15 24.53 16.76
C GLY A 85 -55.02 25.80 17.60
N ASN A 86 -53.80 26.17 18.01
CA ASN A 86 -53.52 27.43 18.70
C ASN A 86 -53.17 28.51 17.66
N HIS A 87 -54.18 29.12 17.04
CA HIS A 87 -54.03 30.24 16.10
C HIS A 87 -54.86 31.46 16.52
#